data_AF-W1EU34-F1
#
_entry.id   AF-W1EU34-F1
#
_cell.length_a   1.000
_cell.length_b   1.000
_cell.length_c   1.000
_cell.angle_alpha   90.00
_cell.angle_beta   90.00
_cell.angle_gamma   90.00
#
_symmetry.space_group_name_H-M   'P 1'
#
loop_
_entity.id
_entity.type
_entity.pdbx_description
1 polymer ?
#
loop_
_entity_poly.entity_id
_entity_poly.type
_entity_poly.pdbx_seq_one_letter_code
_entity_poly.pdbx_strand_id
1 'polypeptide(L)' 'MVTAKIEEIDRLLGLEIGADDYICKPYSPREVVARVKTILRRCKPQRELQQQDAESPLIIDEGRFSGFMAR' A
#
# COMPACT_ATOMS: atom_id res chain seq x y z
N MET A 1 -23.18 -27.88 -15.86
CA MET A 1 -22.02 -26.96 -15.98
C MET A 1 -21.91 -26.21 -14.65
N VAL A 2 -21.00 -26.63 -13.78
CA VAL A 2 -20.85 -26.14 -12.39
C VAL A 2 -19.42 -25.65 -12.24
N THR A 3 -19.11 -24.44 -12.71
CA THR A 3 -17.74 -23.88 -12.66
C THR A 3 -17.61 -22.64 -11.79
N ALA A 4 -18.71 -21.95 -11.46
CA ALA A 4 -18.67 -20.77 -10.60
C ALA A 4 -18.33 -21.07 -9.13
N LYS A 5 -18.71 -22.25 -8.62
CA LYS A 5 -18.48 -22.62 -7.20
C LYS A 5 -17.01 -22.82 -6.86
N ILE A 6 -16.19 -23.24 -7.82
CA ILE A 6 -14.76 -23.51 -7.57
C ILE A 6 -14.00 -22.18 -7.45
N GLU A 7 -14.28 -21.23 -8.34
CA GLU A 7 -13.60 -19.93 -8.35
C GLU A 7 -13.89 -19.05 -7.11
N GLU A 8 -15.12 -19.11 -6.58
CA GLU A 8 -15.48 -18.33 -5.40
C GLU A 8 -14.78 -18.88 -4.14
N ILE A 9 -14.75 -20.20 -3.98
CA ILE A 9 -14.08 -20.87 -2.86
C ILE A 9 -12.57 -20.61 -2.92
N ASP A 10 -11.96 -20.73 -4.10
CA ASP A 10 -10.52 -20.49 -4.29
C ASP A 10 -10.13 -19.04 -4.00
N ARG A 11 -10.99 -18.07 -4.36
CA ARG A 11 -10.80 -16.66 -4.01
C ARG A 11 -10.93 -16.43 -2.52
N LEU A 12 -11.95 -16.99 -1.87
CA LEU A 12 -12.15 -16.84 -0.44
C LEU A 12 -10.94 -17.40 0.32
N LEU A 13 -10.53 -18.62 -0.01
CA LEU A 13 -9.39 -19.29 0.60
C LEU A 13 -8.09 -18.50 0.39
N GLY A 14 -7.85 -17.99 -0.83
CA GLY A 14 -6.68 -17.18 -1.13
C GLY A 14 -6.60 -15.92 -0.25
N LEU A 15 -7.73 -15.23 -0.07
CA LEU A 15 -7.81 -14.04 0.77
C LEU A 15 -7.73 -14.38 2.27
N GLU A 16 -8.34 -15.48 2.72
CA GLU A 16 -8.28 -15.93 4.12
C GLU A 16 -6.87 -16.36 4.57
N ILE A 17 -6.07 -16.92 3.66
CA ILE A 17 -4.66 -17.25 3.91
C ILE A 17 -3.79 -15.97 3.99
N GLY A 18 -4.37 -14.80 3.73
CA GLY A 18 -3.70 -13.50 3.84
C GLY A 18 -3.12 -13.00 2.53
N ALA A 19 -3.61 -13.47 1.38
CA ALA A 19 -3.26 -12.84 0.10
C ALA A 19 -3.85 -11.43 0.03
N ASP A 20 -3.04 -10.47 -0.44
CA ASP A 20 -3.51 -9.11 -0.70
C ASP A 20 -4.52 -9.02 -1.87
N ASP A 21 -4.45 -9.97 -2.80
CA ASP A 21 -5.36 -10.07 -3.94
C ASP A 21 -5.37 -11.49 -4.54
N TYR A 22 -6.50 -11.91 -5.13
CA TYR A 22 -6.66 -13.22 -5.77
C TYR A 22 -7.43 -13.11 -7.11
N ILE A 23 -6.82 -13.64 -8.18
CA ILE A 23 -7.34 -13.57 -9.55
C ILE A 23 -7.54 -14.99 -10.09
N CYS A 24 -8.78 -15.32 -10.43
CA CYS A 24 -9.15 -16.60 -11.05
C CYS A 24 -8.84 -16.60 -12.55
N LYS A 25 -8.56 -17.78 -13.11
CA LYS A 25 -8.37 -17.95 -14.56
C LYS A 25 -9.72 -18.02 -15.28
N PRO A 26 -9.82 -17.62 -16.56
CA PRO A 26 -8.75 -17.09 -17.41
C PRO A 26 -8.57 -15.58 -17.22
N TYR A 27 -7.37 -15.16 -16.80
CA TYR A 27 -7.03 -13.75 -16.63
C TYR A 27 -6.27 -13.19 -17.82
N SER A 28 -6.44 -11.90 -18.07
CA SER A 28 -5.59 -11.17 -19.03
C SER A 28 -4.31 -10.69 -18.34
N PRO A 29 -3.14 -10.72 -19.02
CA PRO A 29 -1.91 -10.11 -18.48
C PRO A 29 -2.10 -8.65 -18.05
N ARG A 30 -2.99 -7.91 -18.71
CA ARG A 30 -3.33 -6.53 -18.36
C ARG A 30 -3.99 -6.40 -16.99
N GLU A 31 -4.84 -7.37 -16.62
CA GLU A 31 -5.52 -7.37 -15.33
C GLU A 31 -4.52 -7.53 -14.20
N VAL A 32 -3.59 -8.49 -14.33
CA VAL A 32 -2.52 -8.73 -13.34
C VAL A 32 -1.68 -7.47 -13.12
N VAL A 33 -1.27 -6.79 -14.20
CA VAL A 33 -0.47 -5.55 -14.10
C VAL A 33 -1.24 -4.43 -13.40
N ALA A 34 -2.53 -4.26 -13.68
CA ALA A 34 -3.36 -3.24 -13.04
C ALA A 34 -3.52 -3.49 -11.53
N ARG A 35 -3.68 -4.77 -11.14
CA ARG A 35 -3.79 -5.19 -9.74
C ARG A 35 -2.51 -4.93 -8.96
N VAL A 36 -1.36 -5.34 -9.51
CA VAL A 36 -0.04 -5.08 -8.92
C VAL A 36 0.20 -3.57 -8.74
N LYS A 37 -0.11 -2.74 -9.76
CA LYS A 37 -0.01 -1.28 -9.63
C LYS A 37 -0.88 -0.72 -8.51
N THR A 38 -2.08 -1.28 -8.32
CA THR A 38 -3.00 -0.84 -7.26
C THR A 38 -2.46 -1.17 -5.88
N ILE A 39 -1.90 -2.37 -5.69
CA ILE A 39 -1.24 -2.78 -4.43
C ILE A 39 -0.02 -1.87 -4.15
N LEU A 40 0.85 -1.68 -5.14
CA LEU A 40 2.03 -0.82 -4.99
C LEU A 40 1.66 0.64 -4.65
N ARG A 41 0.55 1.15 -5.19
CA ARG A 41 0.02 2.48 -4.83
C ARG A 41 -0.48 2.53 -3.39
N ARG A 42 -1.07 1.45 -2.86
CA ARG A 42 -1.49 1.35 -1.45
C ARG A 42 -0.31 1.24 -0.48
N CYS A 43 0.85 0.77 -0.93
CA CYS A 43 2.07 0.74 -0.12
C CYS A 43 2.82 2.09 -0.12
N LYS A 44 2.65 2.92 -1.14
CA LYS A 44 3.26 4.26 -1.23
C LYS A 44 2.66 5.43 -0.43
N PRO A 45 1.47 5.40 0.21
CA PRO A 45 0.89 6.59 0.85
C PRO A 45 1.67 7.10 2.07
N GLN A 46 2.52 6.27 2.68
CA GLN A 46 3.23 6.63 3.91
C GLN A 46 4.44 7.55 3.65
N ARG A 47 5.07 7.46 2.48
CA ARG A 47 6.35 8.14 2.22
C ARG A 47 6.18 9.63 1.90
N GLU A 48 5.09 10.01 1.25
CA GLU A 48 4.83 11.41 0.88
C GLU A 48 4.38 12.24 2.10
N LEU A 49 3.64 11.65 3.04
CA LEU A 49 3.27 12.30 4.30
C LEU A 49 4.49 12.55 5.21
N GLN A 50 5.44 11.60 5.28
CA GLN A 50 6.68 11.78 6.06
C GLN A 50 7.68 12.76 5.42
N GLN A 51 7.60 12.99 4.11
CA GLN A 51 8.46 13.97 3.43
C GLN A 51 8.02 15.41 3.71
N GLN A 52 6.74 15.65 3.98
CA GLN A 52 6.23 16.97 4.36
C GLN A 52 6.65 17.37 5.78
N ASP A 53 6.73 16.42 6.72
CA ASP A 53 7.25 16.67 8.08
C ASP A 53 8.78 16.88 8.13
N ALA A 54 9.51 16.41 7.10
CA ALA A 54 10.97 16.51 7.01
C ALA A 54 11.46 17.88 6.48
N GLU A 55 10.57 18.71 5.95
CA GLU A 55 10.88 20.07 5.48
C GLU A 55 10.60 21.15 6.53
N SER A 56 10.14 20.81 7.73
CA SER A 56 10.14 21.76 8.85
C SER A 56 11.59 22.09 9.21
N PRO A 57 12.05 23.34 9.06
CA PRO A 57 13.41 23.69 9.41
C PRO A 57 13.56 23.50 10.93
N LEU A 58 14.38 22.52 11.33
CA LEU A 58 14.78 22.34 12.72
C LEU A 58 15.60 23.56 13.13
N ILE A 59 15.00 24.47 13.89
CA ILE A 59 15.69 25.67 14.37
C ILE A 59 16.45 25.29 15.64
N ILE A 60 17.77 25.26 15.55
CA ILE A 60 18.69 25.06 16.68
C ILE A 60 19.11 26.45 17.18
N ASP A 61 18.71 26.82 18.39
CA ASP A 61 19.14 28.07 19.02
C ASP A 61 20.39 27.80 19.89
N GLU A 62 21.58 28.03 19.33
CA GLU A 62 22.88 27.78 19.97
C GLU A 62 23.10 28.66 21.22
N GLY A 63 22.36 29.76 21.38
CA GLY A 63 22.44 30.65 22.56
C GLY A 63 21.65 30.16 23.78
N ARG A 64 20.74 29.19 23.59
CA ARG A 64 19.86 28.65 24.65
C ARG A 64 19.91 27.14 24.82
N PHE A 65 20.69 26.43 24.01
CA PHE A 65 20.68 24.96 23.95
C PHE A 65 19.26 24.39 23.83
N SER A 66 18.40 25.01 23.02
CA SER A 66 17.04 24.54 22.77
C SER A 66 16.78 24.36 21.27
N GLY A 67 16.27 23.19 20.91
CA GLY A 67 15.79 22.89 19.56
C GLY A 67 14.26 22.92 19.57
N PHE A 68 13.67 23.69 18.67
CA PHE A 68 12.22 23.74 18.50
C PHE A 68 11.84 23.21 17.12
N MET A 69 10.87 22.29 17.10
CA MET A 69 10.27 21.74 15.89
C MET A 69 8.92 22.43 15.69
N ALA A 70 8.82 23.30 14.68
CA ALA A 70 7.55 23.91 14.32
C ALA A 70 6.66 22.84 13.64
N ARG A 71 5.47 22.63 14.22
CA ARG A 71 4.41 21.77 13.66
C ARG A 71 3.67 22.46 12.52
#